data_AF-A0A133ZUZ6-F1
#
_entry.id   AF-A0A133ZUZ6-F1
#
_cell.length_a   1.000
_cell.length_b   1.000
_cell.length_c   1.000
_cell.angle_alpha   90.00
_cell.angle_beta   90.00
_cell.angle_gamma   90.00
#
_symmetry.space_group_name_H-M   'P 1'
#
loop_
_entity.id
_entity.type
_entity.pdbx_description
1 polymer ?
#
loop_
_entity_poly.entity_id
_entity_poly.type
_entity_poly.pdbx_seq_one_letter_code
_entity_poly.pdbx_strand_id
1 'polypeptide(L)' 'MCDVIHAMIDEGVERGFQEGFQKGKLEGINLANRLFEILLDEGSMDKFKRATKDEDYRYELLKEYHLI' A
#
# COMPACT_ATOMS: atom_id res chain seq x y z
N MET A 1 -5.37 3.09 39.78
CA MET A 1 -5.86 4.22 38.93
C MET A 1 -4.83 4.55 37.83
N CYS A 2 -3.53 4.58 38.11
CA CYS A 2 -2.48 4.70 37.09
C CYS A 2 -2.45 3.54 36.08
N ASP A 3 -2.66 2.29 36.54
CA ASP A 3 -2.50 1.11 35.68
C ASP A 3 -3.57 1.01 34.59
N VAL A 4 -4.79 1.46 34.90
CA VAL A 4 -5.91 1.49 33.93
C VAL A 4 -5.66 2.51 32.84
N ILE A 5 -5.08 3.68 33.18
CA ILE A 5 -4.76 4.72 32.19
C ILE A 5 -3.65 4.25 31.25
N HIS A 6 -2.61 3.60 31.76
CA HIS A 6 -1.55 3.04 30.93
C HIS A 6 -2.09 1.96 29.98
N ALA A 7 -2.90 1.03 30.49
CA ALA A 7 -3.53 0.00 29.66
C ALA A 7 -4.40 0.60 28.55
N MET A 8 -5.19 1.63 28.86
CA MET A 8 -6.02 2.31 27.85
C MET A 8 -5.19 3.03 26.76
N ILE A 9 -4.03 3.59 27.12
CA ILE A 9 -3.12 4.23 26.16
C ILE A 9 -2.50 3.16 25.26
N ASP A 10 -2.00 2.06 25.85
CA ASP A 10 -1.37 0.96 25.11
C ASP A 10 -2.37 0.33 24.13
N GLU A 11 -3.60 0.05 24.57
CA GLU A 11 -4.70 -0.43 23.71
C GLU A 11 -5.06 0.57 22.61
N GLY A 12 -4.99 1.87 22.89
CA GLY A 12 -5.23 2.93 21.91
C GLY A 12 -4.17 2.95 20.81
N VAL A 13 -2.90 2.85 21.20
CA VAL A 13 -1.75 2.82 20.27
C VAL A 13 -1.78 1.55 19.42
N GLU A 14 -2.02 0.39 20.05
CA GLU A 14 -2.06 -0.88 19.33
C GLU A 14 -3.18 -0.90 18.29
N ARG A 15 -4.40 -0.48 18.67
CA ARG A 15 -5.51 -0.37 17.72
C ARG A 15 -5.23 0.61 16.59
N GLY A 16 -4.71 1.79 16.91
CA GLY A 16 -4.36 2.80 15.91
C GLY A 16 -3.34 2.28 14.90
N PHE A 17 -2.31 1.57 15.38
CA PHE A 17 -1.31 0.93 14.53
C PHE A 17 -1.92 -0.16 13.63
N GLN A 18 -2.73 -1.05 14.21
CA GLN A 18 -3.38 -2.12 13.44
C GLN A 18 -4.32 -1.58 12.37
N GLU A 19 -5.15 -0.59 12.70
CA GLU A 19 -6.06 0.05 11.73
C GLU A 19 -5.29 0.77 10.63
N GLY A 20 -4.25 1.54 10.99
CA GLY A 20 -3.40 2.24 10.02
C GLY A 20 -2.68 1.28 9.09
N PHE A 21 -2.14 0.18 9.62
CA PHE A 21 -1.48 -0.85 8.83
C PHE A 21 -2.45 -1.55 7.86
N GLN A 22 -3.66 -1.91 8.31
CA GLN A 22 -4.66 -2.53 7.45
C GLN A 22 -5.13 -1.59 6.33
N LYS A 23 -5.37 -0.31 6.64
CA LYS A 23 -5.74 0.70 5.64
C LYS A 23 -4.62 0.90 4.63
N GLY A 24 -3.38 1.09 5.08
CA GLY A 24 -2.22 1.26 4.21
C GLY A 24 -1.97 0.06 3.30
N LYS A 25 -2.16 -1.17 3.80
CA LYS A 25 -2.08 -2.38 2.98
C LYS A 25 -3.15 -2.40 1.88
N LEU A 26 -4.39 -2.05 2.20
CA LEU A 26 -5.48 -2.01 1.22
C LEU A 26 -5.25 -0.93 0.16
N GLU A 27 -4.82 0.26 0.57
CA GLU A 27 -4.45 1.35 -0.34
C GLU A 27 -3.30 0.94 -1.28
N GLY A 28 -2.27 0.26 -0.75
CA GLY A 28 -1.17 -0.27 -1.56
C GLY A 28 -1.63 -1.29 -2.61
N ILE A 29 -2.57 -2.18 -2.26
CA ILE A 29 -3.16 -3.13 -3.22
C ILE A 29 -3.95 -2.38 -4.30
N ASN A 30 -4.74 -1.38 -3.93
CA ASN A 30 -5.52 -0.59 -4.88
C ASN A 30 -4.63 0.20 -5.84
N LEU A 31 -3.53 0.78 -5.36
CA LEU A 31 -2.53 1.46 -6.20
C LEU A 31 -1.88 0.52 -7.20
N ALA A 32 -1.46 -0.66 -6.75
CA ALA A 32 -0.88 -1.67 -7.63
C ALA A 32 -1.88 -2.13 -8.72
N ASN A 33 -3.14 -2.38 -8.34
CA ASN A 33 -4.18 -2.77 -9.29
C ASN A 33 -4.42 -1.69 -10.35
N ARG A 34 -4.45 -0.41 -9.95
CA ARG A 34 -4.63 0.70 -10.89
C ARG A 34 -3.47 0.85 -11.86
N LEU A 35 -2.23 0.68 -11.38
CA LEU A 35 -1.06 0.63 -12.26
C LEU A 35 -1.21 -0.52 -13.26
N PHE A 36 -1.60 -1.70 -12.79
CA PHE A 36 -1.76 -2.87 -13.65
C PHE A 36 -2.84 -2.70 -14.71
N GLU A 37 -3.97 -2.06 -14.37
CA GLU A 37 -5.02 -1.71 -15.32
C GLU A 37 -4.47 -0.81 -16.44
N ILE A 38 -3.75 0.26 -16.09
CA ILE A 38 -3.11 1.16 -17.07
C ILE A 38 -2.16 0.39 -18.00
N LEU A 39 -1.28 -0.45 -17.44
CA LEU A 39 -0.32 -1.20 -18.23
C LEU A 39 -0.98 -2.23 -19.17
N LEU A 40 -2.10 -2.82 -18.74
CA LEU A 40 -2.89 -3.73 -19.58
C LEU A 40 -3.61 -2.98 -20.70
N ASP A 41 -4.20 -1.81 -20.41
CA ASP A 41 -4.88 -0.96 -21.39
C ASP A 41 -3.91 -0.42 -22.45
N GLU A 42 -2.67 -0.10 -22.07
CA GLU A 42 -1.60 0.28 -22.99
C GLU A 42 -1.03 -0.90 -23.80
N GLY A 43 -1.42 -2.15 -23.47
CA GLY A 43 -0.85 -3.37 -24.05
C GLY A 43 0.62 -3.61 -23.66
N SER A 44 1.11 -2.95 -22.61
CA SER A 44 2.52 -2.99 -22.19
C SER A 44 2.83 -4.23 -21.33
N MET A 45 2.73 -5.41 -21.95
CA MET A 45 2.85 -6.69 -21.25
C MET A 45 4.22 -6.91 -20.59
N ASP A 46 5.30 -6.33 -21.13
CA ASP A 46 6.63 -6.43 -20.53
C ASP A 46 6.76 -5.59 -19.26
N LYS A 47 6.24 -4.34 -19.29
CA LYS A 47 6.16 -3.49 -18.09
C LYS A 47 5.31 -4.17 -17.02
N PHE A 48 4.15 -4.70 -17.39
CA PHE A 48 3.25 -5.42 -16.48
C PHE A 48 3.95 -6.61 -15.81
N LYS A 49 4.53 -7.53 -16.62
CA LYS A 49 5.23 -8.71 -16.08
C LYS A 49 6.36 -8.34 -15.13
N ARG A 50 7.13 -7.29 -15.44
CA ARG A 50 8.21 -6.84 -14.57
C ARG A 50 7.67 -6.22 -13.28
N ALA A 51 6.69 -5.33 -13.36
CA ALA A 51 6.09 -4.65 -12.21
C ALA A 51 5.45 -5.62 -11.19
N THR A 52 4.98 -6.79 -11.62
CA THR A 52 4.46 -7.84 -10.71
C THR A 52 5.52 -8.52 -9.85
N LYS A 53 6.81 -8.43 -10.21
CA LYS A 53 7.92 -9.15 -9.55
C LYS A 53 8.97 -8.23 -8.94
N ASP A 54 9.14 -7.05 -9.54
CA ASP A 54 10.17 -6.06 -9.20
C ASP A 54 9.48 -4.89 -8.51
N GLU A 55 9.67 -4.78 -7.19
CA GLU A 55 9.03 -3.76 -6.37
C GLU A 55 9.57 -2.36 -6.63
N ASP A 56 10.90 -2.21 -6.77
CA ASP A 56 11.52 -0.93 -7.07
C ASP A 56 11.05 -0.42 -8.44
N TYR A 57 11.01 -1.30 -9.44
CA TYR A 57 10.48 -0.96 -10.76
C TYR A 57 8.99 -0.58 -10.71
N ARG A 58 8.18 -1.32 -9.94
CA ARG A 58 6.77 -0.97 -9.72
C ARG A 58 6.64 0.41 -9.07
N TYR A 59 7.49 0.74 -8.10
CA TYR A 59 7.50 2.03 -7.42
C TYR A 59 7.87 3.18 -8.36
N GLU A 60 8.86 2.98 -9.23
CA GLU A 60 9.21 3.97 -10.26
C GLU A 60 8.05 4.19 -11.25
N LEU A 61 7.36 3.13 -11.67
CA LEU A 61 6.17 3.27 -12.51
C LEU A 61 5.02 3.98 -11.78
N LEU A 62 4.80 3.72 -10.49
CA LEU A 62 3.78 4.44 -9.71
C LEU A 62 4.02 5.96 -9.74
N LYS A 63 5.29 6.41 -9.69
CA LYS A 63 5.64 7.84 -9.86
C LYS A 63 5.46 8.33 -11.31
N GLU A 64 5.92 7.54 -12.29
CA GLU A 64 5.82 7.86 -13.72
C GLU A 64 4.38 8.10 -14.14
N TYR A 65 3.45 7.27 -13.67
CA TYR A 65 2.01 7.40 -13.92
C TYR A 65 1.28 8.31 -12.92
N HIS A 66 2.02 9.02 -12.04
CA HIS A 66 1.47 9.95 -11.05
C HIS A 66 0.40 9.35 -10.13
N LEU A 67 0.58 8.07 -9.76
CA LEU A 67 -0.29 7.37 -8.83
C LEU A 67 0.12 7.60 -7.37
N ILE A 68 1.35 8.07 -7.14
CA ILE A 68 1.92 8.49 -5.86
C ILE A 68 2.79 9.74 -6.02
#